data_AF-A0A7S1CYB0-F1
#
_entry.id   AF-A0A7S1CYB0-F1
#
_cell.length_a   1.000
_cell.length_b   1.000
_cell.length_c   1.000
_cell.angle_alpha   90.00
_cell.angle_beta   90.00
_cell.angle_gamma   90.00
#
_symmetry.space_group_name_H-M   'P 1'
#
loop_
_entity.id
_entity.type
_entity.pdbx_description
1 polymer ?
#
loop_
_entity_poly.entity_id
_entity_poly.type
_entity_poly.pdbx_seq_one_letter_code
_entity_poly.pdbx_strand_id
1 'polypeptide(L)'
;MMSSQSADETEDTTRTSLVDRLFSNFADDPKGSVHRAWGLCLLFLILQIIVAVIELINLRQGSKSLLLAVIWSGLLHLVLAVLGTFILRRFSTLFALGFLLGFLLVVTNQNLILFCCFQDRMFGSPVNPKTNRAFSIVALILVIVLTFFTTLLARFRQDLAMAAVDVKGLGRRSGEEDWSSYSEQQ
;
A
#
# COMPACT_ATOMS: atom_id res chain seq x y z
N MET A 1 34.22 10.26 -32.06
CA MET A 1 33.37 9.36 -31.25
C MET A 1 33.46 9.79 -29.79
N MET A 2 32.70 10.81 -29.38
CA MET A 2 32.65 11.33 -28.00
C MET A 2 31.52 12.38 -27.95
N SER A 3 30.26 11.94 -27.99
CA SER A 3 29.11 12.87 -27.90
C SER A 3 27.81 12.18 -27.46
N SER A 4 27.89 11.14 -26.63
CA SER A 4 26.70 10.44 -26.13
C SER A 4 26.72 10.14 -24.63
N GLN A 5 27.60 10.79 -23.86
CA GLN A 5 27.77 10.51 -22.43
C GLN A 5 27.33 11.65 -21.50
N SER A 6 26.90 12.81 -22.02
CA SER A 6 26.54 13.98 -21.18
C SER A 6 25.02 14.21 -21.03
N ALA A 7 24.18 13.35 -21.59
CA ALA A 7 22.72 13.49 -21.48
C ALA A 7 22.12 12.61 -20.37
N ASP A 8 22.88 11.65 -19.84
CA ASP A 8 22.38 10.63 -18.90
C ASP A 8 22.52 11.07 -17.42
N GLU A 9 23.49 11.94 -17.08
CA GLU A 9 23.74 12.36 -15.69
C GLU A 9 22.79 13.46 -15.17
N THR A 10 22.16 14.22 -16.06
CA THR A 10 21.25 15.32 -15.66
C THR A 10 19.84 14.86 -15.30
N GLU A 11 19.39 13.70 -15.79
CA GLU A 11 18.03 13.20 -15.50
C GLU A 11 17.93 12.53 -14.12
N ASP A 12 19.00 11.87 -13.66
CA ASP A 12 19.05 11.17 -12.37
C ASP A 12 19.17 12.12 -11.16
N THR A 13 19.86 13.26 -11.32
CA THR A 13 20.05 14.25 -10.24
C THR A 13 18.74 14.99 -9.92
N THR A 14 17.85 15.12 -10.90
CA THR A 14 16.60 15.87 -10.74
C THR A 14 15.52 15.03 -10.06
N ARG A 15 15.43 13.73 -10.40
CA ARG A 15 14.44 12.80 -9.81
C ARG A 15 14.71 12.51 -8.34
N THR A 16 15.97 12.31 -7.98
CA THR A 16 16.39 12.17 -6.57
C THR A 16 15.96 13.39 -5.76
N SER A 17 16.14 14.61 -6.28
CA SER A 17 15.75 15.84 -5.58
C SER A 17 14.23 15.98 -5.30
N LEU A 18 13.36 15.51 -6.19
CA LEU A 18 11.90 15.62 -6.01
C LEU A 18 11.37 14.56 -5.05
N VAL A 19 11.87 13.34 -5.18
CA VAL A 19 11.62 12.22 -4.27
C VAL A 19 12.07 12.61 -2.86
N ASP A 20 13.30 13.13 -2.73
CA ASP A 20 13.85 13.56 -1.44
C ASP A 20 13.09 14.74 -0.83
N ARG A 21 12.61 15.70 -1.65
CA ARG A 21 11.74 16.80 -1.17
C ARG A 21 10.34 16.35 -0.77
N LEU A 22 9.78 15.32 -1.41
CA LEU A 22 8.50 14.74 -0.99
C LEU A 22 8.66 13.96 0.31
N PHE A 23 9.80 13.29 0.50
CA PHE A 23 10.09 12.50 1.69
C PHE A 23 10.70 13.28 2.86
N SER A 24 11.25 14.48 2.63
CA SER A 24 11.73 15.35 3.72
C SER A 24 10.61 15.73 4.68
N ASN A 25 9.38 15.89 4.18
CA ASN A 25 8.20 16.13 5.02
C ASN A 25 7.78 14.92 5.87
N PHE A 26 8.34 13.74 5.60
CA PHE A 26 8.04 12.48 6.32
C PHE A 26 9.21 11.97 7.16
N ALA A 27 10.37 12.64 7.11
CA ALA A 27 11.61 12.21 7.78
C ALA A 27 11.58 12.40 9.31
N ASP A 28 10.80 13.35 9.81
CA ASP A 28 10.70 13.64 11.25
C ASP A 28 10.02 12.51 12.04
N ASP A 29 9.16 11.71 11.41
CA ASP A 29 8.43 10.59 12.04
C ASP A 29 8.14 9.45 11.03
N PRO A 30 9.12 8.59 10.69
CA PRO A 30 8.95 7.57 9.65
C PRO A 30 7.87 6.54 10.00
N LYS A 31 7.76 6.16 11.28
CA LYS A 31 6.72 5.21 11.74
C LYS A 31 5.31 5.81 11.65
N GLY A 32 5.18 7.07 12.09
CA GLY A 32 3.91 7.80 12.05
C GLY A 32 3.45 8.05 10.62
N SER A 33 4.38 8.42 9.74
CA SER A 33 4.14 8.62 8.31
C SER A 33 3.59 7.36 7.64
N VAL A 34 4.24 6.21 7.82
CA VAL A 34 3.79 4.95 7.20
C VAL A 34 2.41 4.53 7.72
N HIS A 35 2.13 4.75 9.00
CA HIS A 35 0.81 4.43 9.57
C HIS A 35 -0.29 5.34 9.01
N ARG A 36 -0.03 6.65 8.87
CA ARG A 36 -0.95 7.61 8.24
C ARG A 36 -1.19 7.28 6.77
N ALA A 37 -0.13 6.97 6.03
CA ALA A 37 -0.20 6.56 4.63
C ALA A 37 -0.99 5.24 4.45
N TRP A 38 -0.80 4.28 5.37
CA TRP A 38 -1.59 3.05 5.39
C TRP A 38 -3.07 3.33 5.69
N GLY A 39 -3.37 4.23 6.63
CA GLY A 39 -4.75 4.67 6.90
C GLY A 39 -5.42 5.27 5.66
N LEU A 40 -4.68 6.06 4.88
CA LEU A 40 -5.16 6.58 3.59
C LEU A 40 -5.40 5.44 2.58
N CYS A 41 -4.50 4.46 2.51
CA CYS A 41 -4.70 3.26 1.67
C CYS A 41 -5.96 2.49 2.07
N LEU A 42 -6.19 2.28 3.37
CA LEU A 42 -7.39 1.62 3.87
C LEU A 42 -8.66 2.36 3.48
N LEU A 43 -8.66 3.70 3.56
CA LEU A 43 -9.79 4.50 3.11
C LEU A 43 -10.13 4.23 1.64
N PHE A 44 -9.12 4.26 0.77
CA PHE A 44 -9.32 3.99 -0.67
C PHE A 44 -9.68 2.52 -0.95
N LEU A 45 -9.17 1.56 -0.17
CA LEU A 45 -9.57 0.14 -0.28
C LEU A 45 -11.05 -0.05 0.08
N ILE A 46 -11.53 0.63 1.13
CA ILE A 46 -12.94 0.59 1.52
C ILE A 46 -13.81 1.22 0.43
N LEU A 47 -13.43 2.38 -0.09
CA LEU A 47 -14.12 3.01 -1.22
C LEU A 47 -14.17 2.07 -2.44
N GLN A 48 -13.07 1.39 -2.76
CA GLN A 48 -13.02 0.43 -3.85
C GLN A 48 -13.99 -0.74 -3.62
N ILE A 49 -14.10 -1.26 -2.40
CA ILE A 49 -15.07 -2.32 -2.06
C ILE A 49 -16.51 -1.82 -2.26
N ILE A 50 -16.83 -0.59 -1.83
CA ILE A 50 -18.17 -0.02 -2.01
C ILE A 50 -18.51 0.08 -3.50
N VAL A 51 -17.60 0.65 -4.31
CA VAL A 51 -17.83 0.79 -5.76
C VAL A 51 -17.88 -0.59 -6.43
N ALA A 52 -17.08 -1.56 -5.98
CA ALA A 52 -17.16 -2.95 -6.45
C ALA A 52 -18.51 -3.60 -6.17
N VAL A 53 -19.14 -3.36 -5.01
CA VAL A 53 -20.48 -3.87 -4.70
C VAL A 53 -21.54 -3.22 -5.60
N ILE A 54 -21.46 -1.91 -5.83
CA ILE A 54 -22.37 -1.22 -6.75
C ILE A 54 -22.22 -1.79 -8.17
N GLU A 55 -20.98 -1.99 -8.61
CA GLU A 55 -20.67 -2.58 -9.91
C GLU A 55 -21.14 -4.04 -10.02
N LEU A 56 -21.02 -4.82 -8.94
CA LEU A 56 -21.53 -6.19 -8.87
C LEU A 56 -23.04 -6.25 -9.12
N ILE A 57 -23.81 -5.32 -8.54
CA ILE A 57 -25.26 -5.25 -8.74
C ILE A 57 -25.58 -4.91 -10.21
N ASN A 58 -24.85 -3.95 -10.79
CA ASN A 58 -25.03 -3.56 -12.19
C ASN A 58 -24.65 -4.68 -13.16
N LEU A 59 -23.63 -5.47 -12.85
CA LEU A 59 -23.12 -6.54 -13.70
C LEU A 59 -23.87 -7.88 -13.58
N ARG A 60 -24.88 -7.99 -12.70
CA ARG A 60 -25.69 -9.21 -12.59
C ARG A 60 -26.39 -9.60 -13.89
N GLN A 61 -26.71 -8.63 -14.75
CA GLN A 61 -27.28 -8.85 -16.08
C GLN A 61 -26.21 -8.81 -17.20
N GLY A 62 -24.94 -8.63 -16.84
CA GLY A 62 -23.81 -8.45 -17.75
C GLY A 62 -22.91 -9.70 -17.90
N SER A 63 -21.65 -9.47 -18.25
CA SER A 63 -20.68 -10.54 -18.48
C SER A 63 -20.26 -11.26 -17.19
N LYS A 64 -20.48 -12.58 -17.13
CA LYS A 64 -20.14 -13.44 -15.98
C LYS A 64 -18.65 -13.41 -15.60
N SER A 65 -17.75 -13.24 -16.59
CA SER A 65 -16.31 -13.12 -16.35
C SER A 65 -15.94 -11.84 -15.60
N LEU A 66 -16.57 -10.73 -15.96
CA LEU A 66 -16.35 -9.43 -15.32
C LEU A 66 -16.92 -9.44 -13.89
N LEU A 67 -18.08 -10.07 -13.71
CA LEU A 67 -18.66 -10.31 -12.39
C LEU A 67 -17.68 -11.06 -11.46
N LEU A 68 -17.07 -12.15 -11.96
CA LEU A 68 -16.08 -12.91 -11.21
C LEU A 68 -14.84 -12.08 -10.88
N ALA A 69 -14.36 -11.26 -11.83
CA ALA A 69 -13.21 -10.39 -11.61
C ALA A 69 -13.46 -9.35 -10.51
N VAL A 70 -14.66 -8.76 -10.47
CA VAL A 70 -15.06 -7.81 -9.41
C VAL A 70 -15.11 -8.50 -8.05
N ILE A 71 -15.75 -9.67 -7.95
CA ILE A 71 -15.81 -10.45 -6.70
C ILE A 71 -14.40 -10.81 -6.21
N TRP A 72 -13.56 -11.31 -7.12
CA TRP A 72 -12.18 -11.70 -6.83
C TRP A 72 -11.34 -10.51 -6.36
N SER A 73 -11.51 -9.35 -7.00
CA SER A 73 -10.81 -8.12 -6.59
C SER A 73 -11.21 -7.67 -5.19
N GLY A 74 -12.51 -7.66 -4.87
CA GLY A 74 -12.99 -7.30 -3.54
C GLY A 74 -12.47 -8.22 -2.43
N LEU A 75 -12.36 -9.53 -2.72
CA LEU A 75 -11.75 -10.49 -1.80
C LEU A 75 -10.27 -10.16 -1.55
N LEU A 76 -9.51 -9.85 -2.59
CA LEU A 76 -8.09 -9.49 -2.46
C LEU A 76 -7.89 -8.15 -1.73
N HIS A 77 -8.76 -7.16 -1.94
CA HIS A 77 -8.73 -5.91 -1.17
C HIS A 77 -9.02 -6.15 0.31
N LEU A 78 -9.95 -7.05 0.64
CA LEU A 78 -10.25 -7.43 2.03
C LEU A 78 -9.04 -8.12 2.68
N VAL A 79 -8.44 -9.09 2.00
CA VAL A 79 -7.22 -9.77 2.48
C VAL A 79 -6.09 -8.77 2.67
N LEU A 80 -5.90 -7.83 1.72
CA LEU A 80 -4.88 -6.77 1.82
C LEU A 80 -5.11 -5.88 3.04
N ALA A 81 -6.37 -5.47 3.29
CA ALA A 81 -6.70 -4.63 4.43
C ALA A 81 -6.39 -5.32 5.77
N VAL A 82 -6.77 -6.60 5.92
CA VAL A 82 -6.51 -7.39 7.14
C VAL A 82 -5.01 -7.67 7.29
N LEU A 83 -4.37 -8.20 6.25
CA LEU A 83 -2.97 -8.61 6.27
C LEU A 83 -2.03 -7.41 6.46
N GLY A 84 -2.26 -6.31 5.74
CA GLY A 84 -1.46 -5.10 5.88
C GLY A 84 -1.60 -4.47 7.26
N THR A 85 -2.81 -4.44 7.82
CA THR A 85 -3.01 -3.95 9.20
C THR A 85 -2.33 -4.87 10.22
N PHE A 86 -2.38 -6.19 10.02
CA PHE A 86 -1.73 -7.15 10.91
C PHE A 86 -0.20 -7.04 10.87
N ILE A 87 0.40 -6.99 9.69
CA ILE A 87 1.86 -6.89 9.50
C ILE A 87 2.38 -5.57 10.08
N LEU A 88 1.67 -4.45 9.85
CA LEU A 88 2.09 -3.14 10.36
C LEU A 88 1.88 -2.99 11.88
N ARG A 89 0.89 -3.68 12.47
CA ARG A 89 0.55 -3.52 13.91
C ARG A 89 1.23 -4.52 14.83
N ARG A 90 1.41 -5.78 14.41
CA ARG A 90 1.79 -6.88 15.31
C ARG A 90 3.26 -7.29 15.17
N PHE A 91 3.77 -7.47 13.94
CA PHE A 91 5.13 -7.97 13.69
C PHE A 91 5.68 -7.48 12.34
N SER A 92 6.31 -6.30 12.31
CA SER A 92 6.98 -5.76 11.11
C SER A 92 8.38 -6.35 10.92
N THR A 93 8.49 -7.68 10.80
CA THR A 93 9.77 -8.31 10.44
C THR A 93 10.13 -8.00 8.99
N LEU A 94 11.42 -7.94 8.65
CA LEU A 94 11.87 -7.69 7.26
C LEU A 94 11.26 -8.68 6.26
N PHE A 95 11.08 -9.93 6.67
CA PHE A 95 10.42 -10.96 5.87
C PHE A 95 8.92 -10.64 5.64
N ALA A 96 8.18 -10.31 6.70
CA ALA A 96 6.76 -9.97 6.58
C ALA A 96 6.54 -8.67 5.78
N LEU A 97 7.42 -7.67 5.95
CA LEU A 97 7.41 -6.44 5.16
C LEU A 97 7.71 -6.73 3.68
N GLY A 98 8.65 -7.62 3.38
CA GLY A 98 8.93 -8.08 2.02
C GLY A 98 7.74 -8.80 1.38
N PHE A 99 7.08 -9.68 2.14
CA PHE A 99 5.85 -10.35 1.69
C PHE A 99 4.72 -9.35 1.41
N LEU A 100 4.50 -8.39 2.31
CA LEU A 100 3.53 -7.32 2.12
C LEU A 100 3.83 -6.49 0.87
N LEU A 101 5.12 -6.18 0.63
CA LEU A 101 5.56 -5.45 -0.55
C LEU A 101 5.23 -6.20 -1.85
N GLY A 102 5.50 -7.51 -1.89
CA GLY A 102 5.13 -8.36 -3.02
C GLY A 102 3.62 -8.41 -3.23
N PHE A 103 2.85 -8.54 -2.14
CA PHE A 103 1.39 -8.58 -2.21
C PHE A 103 0.79 -7.24 -2.69
N LEU A 104 1.31 -6.11 -2.22
CA LEU A 104 0.96 -4.77 -2.71
C LEU A 104 1.21 -4.62 -4.20
N LEU A 105 2.35 -5.11 -4.70
CA LEU A 105 2.67 -5.07 -6.13
C LEU A 105 1.67 -5.87 -6.97
N VAL A 106 1.32 -7.09 -6.54
CA VAL A 106 0.34 -7.94 -7.22
C VAL A 106 -1.02 -7.25 -7.27
N VAL A 107 -1.50 -6.70 -6.15
CA VAL A 107 -2.78 -5.99 -6.08
C VAL A 107 -2.75 -4.71 -6.94
N THR A 108 -1.64 -3.98 -6.95
CA THR A 108 -1.45 -2.80 -7.81
C THR A 108 -1.57 -3.17 -9.29
N ASN A 109 -0.87 -4.22 -9.74
CA ASN A 109 -0.94 -4.70 -11.11
C ASN A 109 -2.36 -5.17 -11.49
N GLN A 110 -3.05 -5.86 -10.57
CA GLN A 110 -4.43 -6.27 -10.79
C GLN A 110 -5.38 -5.07 -10.93
N ASN A 111 -5.23 -4.03 -10.12
CA ASN A 111 -6.05 -2.82 -10.23
C ASN A 111 -5.81 -2.09 -11.57
N LEU A 112 -4.60 -2.16 -12.12
CA LEU A 112 -4.27 -1.63 -13.45
C LEU A 112 -4.98 -2.42 -14.55
N ILE A 113 -5.01 -3.75 -14.45
CA ILE A 113 -5.78 -4.60 -15.39
C ILE A 113 -7.27 -4.28 -15.31
N LEU A 114 -7.82 -4.15 -14.10
CA LEU A 114 -9.23 -3.77 -13.90
C LEU A 114 -9.53 -2.39 -14.49
N PHE A 115 -8.63 -1.42 -14.31
CA PHE A 115 -8.76 -0.10 -14.93
C PHE A 115 -8.91 -0.22 -16.45
N CYS A 116 -8.01 -0.95 -17.14
CA CYS A 116 -8.07 -1.16 -18.58
C CYS A 116 -9.37 -1.87 -19.01
N CYS A 117 -9.75 -2.96 -18.34
CA CYS A 117 -10.96 -3.72 -18.68
C CYS A 117 -12.25 -2.91 -18.57
N PHE A 118 -12.36 -2.03 -17.57
CA PHE A 118 -13.54 -1.19 -17.38
C PHE A 118 -13.48 0.12 -18.18
N GLN A 119 -12.28 0.58 -18.55
CA GLN A 119 -12.10 1.70 -19.46
C GLN A 119 -12.58 1.34 -20.88
N ASP A 120 -12.23 0.16 -21.38
CA ASP A 120 -12.70 -0.31 -22.70
C ASP A 120 -14.23 -0.43 -22.75
N ARG A 121 -14.85 -0.74 -21.61
CA ARG A 121 -16.32 -0.80 -21.46
C ARG A 121 -16.98 0.57 -21.40
N MET A 122 -16.25 1.67 -21.17
CA MET A 122 -16.83 3.02 -21.26
C MET A 122 -17.28 3.37 -22.69
N PHE A 123 -16.68 2.76 -23.71
CA PHE A 123 -16.97 3.07 -25.11
C PHE A 123 -17.95 2.09 -25.77
N GLY A 124 -18.17 0.90 -25.18
CA GLY A 124 -18.85 -0.21 -25.87
C GLY A 124 -20.12 -0.80 -25.23
N SER A 125 -20.50 -0.45 -23.99
CA SER A 125 -21.66 -1.07 -23.32
C SER A 125 -22.78 -0.07 -22.98
N PRO A 126 -24.07 -0.35 -23.32
CA PRO A 126 -25.20 0.55 -23.02
C PRO A 126 -25.61 0.59 -21.53
N VAL A 127 -25.06 -0.31 -20.71
CA VAL A 127 -25.49 -0.49 -19.31
C VAL A 127 -24.64 0.40 -18.40
N ASN A 128 -25.25 1.48 -17.89
CA ASN A 128 -24.75 2.38 -16.83
C ASN A 128 -23.29 2.87 -16.98
N PRO A 129 -22.97 3.70 -17.99
CA PRO A 129 -21.60 4.17 -18.25
C PRO A 129 -20.98 4.99 -17.11
N LYS A 130 -21.81 5.60 -16.24
CA LYS A 130 -21.35 6.39 -15.10
C LYS A 130 -20.68 5.53 -14.02
N THR A 131 -21.22 4.34 -13.75
CA THR A 131 -20.66 3.46 -12.69
C THR A 131 -19.34 2.85 -13.14
N ASN A 132 -19.27 2.35 -14.37
CA ASN A 132 -18.03 1.81 -14.95
C ASN A 132 -16.92 2.85 -14.92
N ARG A 133 -17.26 4.11 -15.22
CA ARG A 133 -16.34 5.25 -15.12
C ARG A 133 -15.85 5.50 -13.71
N ALA A 134 -16.75 5.51 -12.73
CA ALA A 134 -16.37 5.68 -11.34
C ALA A 134 -15.47 4.53 -10.86
N PHE A 135 -15.81 3.28 -11.16
CA PHE A 135 -15.02 2.10 -10.80
C PHE A 135 -13.60 2.15 -11.39
N SER A 136 -13.49 2.49 -12.68
CA SER A 136 -12.20 2.64 -13.36
C SER A 136 -11.36 3.76 -12.75
N ILE A 137 -11.93 4.95 -12.49
CA ILE A 137 -11.20 6.07 -11.89
C ILE A 137 -10.72 5.72 -10.48
N VAL A 138 -11.55 5.11 -9.63
CA VAL A 138 -11.14 4.73 -8.27
C VAL A 138 -10.06 3.64 -8.31
N ALA A 139 -10.15 2.67 -9.23
CA ALA A 139 -9.10 1.68 -9.43
C ALA A 139 -7.75 2.33 -9.84
N LEU A 140 -7.78 3.35 -10.70
CA LEU A 140 -6.58 4.09 -11.09
C LEU A 140 -5.98 4.90 -9.93
N ILE A 141 -6.82 5.59 -9.16
CA ILE A 141 -6.37 6.32 -7.96
C ILE A 141 -5.73 5.33 -6.98
N LEU A 142 -6.33 4.15 -6.80
CA LEU A 142 -5.80 3.11 -5.93
C LEU A 142 -4.44 2.59 -6.42
N VAL A 143 -4.21 2.45 -7.74
CA VAL A 143 -2.88 2.14 -8.30
C VAL A 143 -1.84 3.18 -7.88
N ILE A 144 -2.17 4.47 -7.99
CA ILE A 144 -1.26 5.56 -7.63
C ILE A 144 -0.95 5.54 -6.13
N VAL A 145 -1.99 5.44 -5.29
CA VAL A 145 -1.85 5.43 -3.83
C VAL A 145 -1.08 4.19 -3.34
N LEU A 146 -1.38 3.00 -3.88
CA LEU A 146 -0.68 1.77 -3.53
C LEU A 146 0.77 1.79 -4.02
N THR A 147 1.05 2.36 -5.19
CA THR A 147 2.43 2.52 -5.69
C THR A 147 3.22 3.45 -4.77
N PHE A 148 2.65 4.60 -4.41
CA PHE A 148 3.27 5.53 -3.46
C PHE A 148 3.53 4.88 -2.10
N PHE A 149 2.55 4.15 -1.56
CA PHE A 149 2.70 3.41 -0.32
C PHE A 149 3.76 2.29 -0.42
N THR A 150 3.82 1.60 -1.55
CA THR A 150 4.84 0.56 -1.82
C THR A 150 6.23 1.18 -1.83
N THR A 151 6.41 2.34 -2.47
CA THR A 151 7.69 3.06 -2.46
C THR A 151 8.09 3.51 -1.05
N LEU A 152 7.15 4.06 -0.27
CA LEU A 152 7.34 4.42 1.13
C LEU A 152 7.79 3.21 1.95
N LEU A 153 7.06 2.10 1.83
CA LEU A 153 7.33 0.87 2.57
C LEU A 153 8.70 0.29 2.18
N ALA A 154 9.04 0.29 0.90
CA ALA A 154 10.35 -0.17 0.41
C ALA A 154 11.51 0.65 0.99
N ARG A 155 11.34 1.97 1.11
CA ARG A 155 12.36 2.88 1.65
C ARG A 155 12.53 2.73 3.16
N PHE A 156 11.42 2.73 3.91
CA PHE A 156 11.42 2.72 5.37
C PHE A 156 11.38 1.31 5.99
N ARG A 157 11.44 0.23 5.18
CA ARG A 157 11.37 -1.16 5.69
C ARG A 157 12.44 -1.49 6.74
N GLN A 158 13.63 -0.91 6.62
CA GLN A 158 14.74 -1.14 7.55
C GLN A 158 14.43 -0.47 8.89
N ASP A 159 14.01 0.79 8.86
CA ASP A 159 13.64 1.55 10.06
C ASP A 159 12.45 0.92 10.78
N LEU A 160 11.45 0.42 10.05
CA LEU A 160 10.28 -0.27 10.60
C LEU A 160 10.62 -1.63 11.22
N ALA A 161 11.63 -2.33 10.71
CA ALA A 161 12.07 -3.59 11.29
C ALA A 161 12.87 -3.36 12.57
N MET A 162 13.79 -2.39 12.56
CA MET A 162 14.59 -2.01 13.73
C MET A 162 13.69 -1.48 14.86
N ALA A 163 12.70 -0.66 14.51
CA ALA A 163 11.66 -0.17 15.39
C ALA A 163 10.92 -1.25 16.20
N ALA A 164 10.59 -2.37 15.55
CA ALA A 164 9.87 -3.47 16.20
C ALA A 164 10.78 -4.30 17.11
N VAL A 165 12.07 -4.39 16.78
CA VAL A 165 13.07 -5.03 17.64
C VAL A 165 13.27 -4.21 18.93
N ASP A 166 13.34 -2.88 18.81
CA ASP A 166 13.65 -1.99 19.94
C ASP A 166 12.54 -1.97 21.01
N VAL A 167 11.27 -1.95 20.59
CA VAL A 167 10.12 -2.07 21.52
C VAL A 167 10.12 -3.41 22.26
N LYS A 168 10.55 -4.49 21.58
CA LYS A 168 10.66 -5.82 22.19
C LYS A 168 11.85 -5.90 23.17
N GLY A 169 12.89 -5.10 22.97
CA GLY A 169 14.03 -4.96 23.88
C GLY A 169 13.70 -4.16 25.15
N LEU A 170 12.97 -3.04 25.01
CA LEU A 170 12.55 -2.20 26.15
C LEU A 170 11.59 -2.93 27.10
N GLY A 171 10.68 -3.74 26.57
CA GLY A 171 9.80 -4.59 27.38
C GLY A 171 10.54 -5.66 28.19
N ARG A 172 11.80 -5.97 27.85
CA ARG A 172 12.63 -6.94 28.57
C ARG A 172 13.53 -6.27 29.61
N ARG A 173 13.89 -4.99 29.44
CA ARG A 173 14.77 -4.25 30.37
C ARG A 173 14.03 -3.71 31.61
N SER A 174 12.76 -3.32 31.45
CA SER A 174 11.95 -2.80 32.57
C SER A 174 11.52 -3.86 33.60
N GLY A 175 11.78 -5.15 33.34
CA GLY A 175 11.49 -6.24 34.28
C GLY A 175 12.68 -6.67 35.14
N GLU A 176 13.88 -6.15 34.87
CA GLU A 176 15.12 -6.58 35.54
C GLU A 176 15.63 -5.56 36.57
N GLU A 177 15.23 -4.29 36.47
CA GLU A 177 15.61 -3.23 37.42
C GLU A 177 14.75 -3.19 38.69
N ASP A 178 13.62 -3.91 38.75
CA ASP A 178 12.73 -3.93 39.92
C ASP A 178 13.05 -5.06 40.92
N TRP A 179 13.93 -6.00 40.57
CA TRP A 179 14.37 -7.08 41.46
C TRP A 179 15.64 -6.77 42.23
N SER A 180 16.50 -5.86 41.74
CA SER A 180 17.75 -5.54 42.45
C SER A 180 17.54 -4.60 43.65
N SER A 181 16.42 -3.86 43.68
CA SER A 181 16.07 -2.95 44.77
C SER A 181 15.61 -3.68 46.04
N TYR A 182 15.14 -4.94 45.92
CA TYR A 182 14.72 -5.76 47.05
C TYR A 182 15.87 -6.59 47.67
N SER A 183 16.98 -6.78 46.98
CA SER A 183 18.10 -7.61 47.45
C SER A 183 19.13 -6.88 48.33
N GLU A 184 19.06 -5.55 48.46
CA GLU A 184 19.98 -4.76 49.30
C GLU A 184 19.42 -4.41 50.69
N GLN A 185 18.30 -5.03 51.11
CA GLN A 185 17.69 -4.81 52.43
C GLN A 185 17.77 -6.02 53.39
N GLN A 186 18.69 -6.96 53.16
CA GLN A 186 19.06 -8.00 54.14
C GLN A 186 20.52 -7.86 54.58
#